data_AF-A0A9J8CBP5-F1
#
_entry.id   AF-A0A9J8CBP5-F1
#
_cell.length_a   1.000
_cell.length_b   1.000
_cell.length_c   1.000
_cell.angle_alpha   90.00
_cell.angle_beta   90.00
_cell.angle_gamma   90.00
#
_symmetry.space_group_name_H-M   'P 1'
#
loop_
_entity.id
_entity.type
_entity.pdbx_description
1 polymer ?
#
loop_
_entity_poly.entity_id
_entity_poly.type
_entity_poly.pdbx_seq_one_letter_code
_entity_poly.pdbx_strand_id
1 'polypeptide(L)'
;MEDIWDDQNPSAGRPAKLSYRGRSALVREVKKNPKITVAELQRCSREMGESCRKSTITAALHQSGLYGRVARRKPLLSARHMKACMEFAKKHLKAILWSDETKIELFGRNSKRYVWRKPGTAHHLSNTVPTVKHGGGSIMLWGCFSAAGTGRLVAIK
;
A
#
# COMPACT_ATOMS: atom_id res chain seq x y z
N MET A 1 -14.12 35.95 51.10
CA MET A 1 -14.47 35.97 49.67
C MET A 1 -13.68 34.83 49.05
N GLU A 2 -14.40 33.82 48.57
CA GLU A 2 -13.98 32.43 48.38
C GLU A 2 -12.97 32.17 47.25
N ASP A 3 -12.28 31.03 47.37
CA ASP A 3 -11.40 30.34 46.43
C ASP A 3 -12.09 29.97 45.10
N ILE A 4 -11.54 30.37 43.93
CA ILE A 4 -11.78 29.68 42.64
C ILE A 4 -10.57 29.87 41.70
N TRP A 5 -9.53 29.04 41.87
CA TRP A 5 -8.66 28.63 40.75
C TRP A 5 -8.53 27.12 40.83
N ASP A 6 -9.65 26.45 40.58
CA ASP A 6 -9.73 25.00 40.51
C ASP A 6 -8.92 24.51 39.29
N ASP A 7 -8.01 23.57 39.56
CA ASP A 7 -7.10 22.93 38.64
C ASP A 7 -7.84 22.29 37.45
N GLN A 8 -7.90 22.98 36.31
CA GLN A 8 -8.28 22.38 35.02
C GLN A 8 -7.08 21.68 34.39
N ASN A 9 -6.49 20.70 35.09
CA ASN A 9 -5.56 19.77 34.48
C ASN A 9 -6.36 18.57 33.94
N PRO A 10 -6.45 18.34 32.61
CA PRO A 10 -7.20 17.22 32.08
C PRO A 10 -6.67 15.92 32.67
N SER A 11 -7.56 15.12 33.26
CA SER A 11 -7.22 13.88 33.95
C SER A 11 -6.28 13.03 33.10
N ALA A 12 -5.10 12.70 33.62
CA ALA A 12 -4.16 11.81 32.95
C ALA A 12 -4.85 10.47 32.71
N GLY A 13 -5.23 10.20 31.46
CA GLY A 13 -5.87 8.95 31.07
C GLY A 13 -4.98 7.73 31.37
N ARG A 14 -5.52 6.53 31.19
CA ARG A 14 -4.78 5.29 31.41
C ARG A 14 -3.43 5.32 30.66
N PRO A 15 -2.30 5.09 31.34
CA PRO A 15 -0.99 5.08 30.70
C PRO A 15 -0.95 4.11 29.51
N ALA A 16 -0.39 4.57 28.40
CA ALA A 16 -0.23 3.72 27.22
C ALA A 16 0.69 2.55 27.55
N LYS A 17 0.30 1.32 27.17
CA LYS A 17 1.12 0.12 27.37
C LYS A 17 2.43 0.13 26.58
N LEU A 18 2.49 0.93 25.51
CA LEU A 18 3.66 1.13 24.67
C LEU A 18 4.26 2.49 24.99
N SER A 19 5.56 2.51 25.27
CA SER A 19 6.26 3.77 25.54
C SER A 19 6.32 4.63 24.28
N TYR A 20 6.63 5.91 24.43
CA TYR A 20 6.89 6.80 23.30
C TYR A 20 8.05 6.28 22.41
N ARG A 21 9.10 5.72 23.05
CA ARG A 21 10.25 5.15 22.35
C ARG A 21 9.85 3.91 21.57
N GLY A 22 9.13 2.97 22.19
CA GLY A 22 8.64 1.75 21.54
C GLY A 22 7.73 2.06 20.36
N ARG A 23 6.79 3.01 20.52
CA ARG A 23 5.93 3.47 19.42
C ARG A 23 6.73 4.06 18.26
N SER A 24 7.70 4.93 18.57
CA SER A 24 8.54 5.56 17.56
C SER A 24 9.40 4.56 16.80
N ALA A 25 9.91 3.53 17.49
CA ALA A 25 10.66 2.44 16.89
C ALA A 25 9.79 1.60 15.95
N LEU A 26 8.55 1.24 16.35
CA LEU A 26 7.61 0.51 15.49
C LEU A 26 7.27 1.29 14.22
N VAL A 27 7.02 2.61 14.35
CA VAL A 27 6.76 3.48 13.19
C VAL A 27 7.97 3.55 12.27
N ARG A 28 9.18 3.61 12.81
CA ARG A 28 10.42 3.59 12.02
C ARG A 28 10.58 2.29 11.25
N GLU A 29 10.30 1.16 11.90
CA GLU A 29 10.39 -0.15 11.26
C GLU A 29 9.38 -0.29 10.11
N VAL A 30 8.16 0.17 10.33
CA VAL A 30 7.13 0.22 9.27
C VAL A 30 7.54 1.14 8.12
N LYS A 31 8.17 2.29 8.39
CA LYS A 31 8.66 3.18 7.32
C LYS A 31 9.77 2.54 6.49
N LYS A 32 10.66 1.78 7.14
CA LYS A 32 11.74 1.03 6.47
C LYS A 32 11.20 -0.12 5.63
N ASN A 33 10.26 -0.88 6.18
CA ASN A 33 9.61 -1.98 5.50
C ASN A 33 8.08 -1.94 5.69
N PRO A 34 7.34 -1.28 4.78
CA PRO A 34 5.88 -1.21 4.87
C PRO A 34 5.18 -2.57 4.81
N LYS A 35 5.85 -3.63 4.38
CA LYS A 35 5.31 -4.99 4.24
C LYS A 35 5.48 -5.83 5.50
N ILE A 36 6.06 -5.26 6.56
CA ILE A 36 6.26 -5.95 7.83
C ILE A 36 4.92 -6.39 8.45
N THR A 37 4.89 -7.62 8.96
CA THR A 37 3.72 -8.19 9.61
C THR A 37 3.61 -7.73 11.06
N VAL A 38 2.41 -7.77 11.64
CA VAL A 38 2.22 -7.47 13.07
C VAL A 38 2.98 -8.46 13.95
N ALA A 39 3.17 -9.70 13.49
CA ALA A 39 3.93 -10.71 14.23
C ALA A 39 5.42 -10.34 14.31
N GLU A 40 6.01 -9.88 13.21
CA GLU A 40 7.39 -9.38 13.19
C GLU A 40 7.54 -8.12 14.06
N LEU A 41 6.60 -7.18 13.97
CA LEU A 41 6.58 -6.00 14.84
C LEU A 41 6.45 -6.37 16.32
N GLN A 42 5.68 -7.41 16.63
CA GLN A 42 5.57 -7.92 18.00
C GLN A 42 6.89 -8.51 18.50
N ARG A 43 7.65 -9.17 17.64
CA ARG A 43 9.00 -9.65 17.97
C ARG A 43 9.95 -8.46 18.23
N CYS A 44 9.97 -7.47 17.35
CA CYS A 44 10.77 -6.25 17.56
C CYS A 44 10.41 -5.53 18.87
N SER A 45 9.12 -5.46 19.20
CA SER A 45 8.64 -4.88 20.46
C SER A 45 9.21 -5.62 21.67
N ARG A 46 9.23 -6.96 21.65
CA ARG A 46 9.80 -7.79 22.73
C ARG A 46 11.30 -7.63 22.87
N GLU A 47 12.03 -7.54 21.76
CA GLU A 47 13.48 -7.28 21.75
C GLU A 47 13.83 -5.94 22.41
N MET A 48 12.94 -4.95 22.33
CA MET A 48 13.07 -3.67 23.01
C MET A 48 12.61 -3.68 24.49
N GLY A 49 12.24 -4.84 25.04
CA GLY A 49 11.70 -4.97 26.39
C GLY A 49 10.22 -4.61 26.55
N GLU A 50 9.52 -4.31 25.45
CA GLU A 50 8.09 -3.92 25.46
C GLU A 50 7.22 -5.09 25.01
N SER A 51 6.84 -5.97 25.94
CA SER A 51 5.94 -7.09 25.64
C SER A 51 4.50 -6.60 25.46
N CYS A 52 4.09 -6.39 24.21
CA CYS A 52 2.75 -5.93 23.85
C CYS A 52 1.96 -6.98 23.05
N ARG A 53 0.63 -6.92 23.16
CA ARG A 53 -0.29 -7.69 22.30
C ARG A 53 -0.30 -7.07 20.90
N LYS A 54 -0.58 -7.90 19.88
CA LYS A 54 -0.72 -7.47 18.48
C LYS A 54 -1.72 -6.31 18.32
N SER A 55 -2.84 -6.36 19.03
CA SER A 55 -3.86 -5.29 19.02
C SER A 55 -3.32 -3.94 19.51
N THR A 56 -2.48 -3.93 20.55
CA THR A 56 -1.84 -2.71 21.06
C THR A 56 -0.91 -2.10 20.01
N ILE A 57 -0.14 -2.93 19.31
CA ILE A 57 0.75 -2.51 18.22
C ILE A 57 -0.07 -1.91 17.07
N THR A 58 -1.13 -2.59 16.65
CA THR A 58 -2.02 -2.08 15.60
C THR A 58 -2.67 -0.75 15.99
N ALA A 59 -3.16 -0.62 17.22
CA ALA A 59 -3.72 0.64 17.73
C ALA A 59 -2.68 1.77 17.73
N ALA A 60 -1.45 1.50 18.15
CA ALA A 60 -0.36 2.47 18.15
C ALA A 60 0.02 2.94 16.72
N LEU A 61 -0.03 2.02 15.75
CA LEU A 61 0.17 2.36 14.33
C LEU A 61 -0.99 3.21 13.78
N HIS A 62 -2.25 2.88 14.14
CA HIS A 62 -3.42 3.66 13.76
C HIS A 62 -3.35 5.09 14.31
N GLN A 63 -2.93 5.25 15.58
CA GLN A 63 -2.67 6.57 16.18
C GLN A 63 -1.60 7.37 15.41
N SER A 64 -0.69 6.67 14.73
CA SER A 64 0.34 7.28 13.87
C SER A 64 -0.12 7.46 12.41
N GLY A 65 -1.40 7.18 12.11
CA GLY A 65 -2.00 7.28 10.78
C GLY A 65 -1.61 6.17 9.80
N LEU A 66 -1.00 5.08 10.29
CA LEU A 66 -0.58 3.94 9.49
C LEU A 66 -1.62 2.83 9.58
N TYR A 67 -2.13 2.40 8.44
CA TYR A 67 -3.17 1.38 8.39
C TYR A 67 -2.76 0.21 7.51
N GLY A 68 -3.07 -1.00 7.96
CA GLY A 68 -2.96 -2.21 7.14
C GLY A 68 -3.95 -2.15 5.98
N ARG A 69 -3.44 -2.22 4.75
CA ARG A 69 -4.24 -2.24 3.51
C ARG A 69 -3.65 -3.24 2.53
N VAL A 70 -4.49 -3.77 1.65
CA VAL A 70 -4.01 -4.61 0.54
C VAL A 70 -3.16 -3.76 -0.40
N ALA A 71 -1.96 -4.25 -0.71
CA ALA A 71 -1.03 -3.61 -1.63
C ALA A 71 -1.57 -3.65 -3.06
N ARG A 72 -1.41 -2.56 -3.80
CA ARG A 72 -1.76 -2.52 -5.24
C ARG A 72 -0.72 -3.27 -6.04
N ARG A 73 -1.17 -4.07 -7.01
CA ARG A 73 -0.31 -4.74 -7.98
C ARG A 73 0.00 -3.78 -9.13
N LYS A 74 1.29 -3.53 -9.39
CA LYS A 74 1.75 -2.63 -10.46
C LYS A 74 2.98 -3.20 -11.16
N PRO A 75 3.17 -2.93 -12.45
CA PRO A 75 4.45 -3.22 -13.11
C PRO A 75 5.55 -2.36 -12.47
N LEU A 76 6.75 -2.92 -12.36
CA LEU A 76 7.91 -2.13 -11.97
C LEU A 76 8.35 -1.29 -13.16
N LEU A 77 8.23 0.02 -13.04
CA LEU A 77 8.68 0.97 -14.05
C LEU A 77 9.94 1.68 -13.57
N SER A 78 10.91 1.82 -14.46
CA SER A 78 12.07 2.68 -14.21
C SER A 78 11.66 4.15 -14.30
N ALA A 79 12.44 5.05 -13.69
CA ALA A 79 12.21 6.49 -13.80
C ALA A 79 12.20 6.97 -15.27
N ARG A 80 13.08 6.38 -16.10
CA ARG A 80 13.12 6.62 -17.56
C ARG A 80 11.79 6.24 -18.22
N HIS A 81 11.24 5.06 -17.93
CA HIS A 81 9.96 4.63 -18.50
C HIS A 81 8.80 5.53 -18.03
N MET A 82 8.78 5.90 -16.75
CA MET A 82 7.75 6.82 -16.23
C MET A 82 7.78 8.17 -16.96
N LYS A 83 8.96 8.76 -17.16
CA LYS A 83 9.10 10.03 -17.89
C LYS A 83 8.64 9.90 -19.34
N ALA A 84 9.14 8.88 -20.06
CA ALA A 84 8.76 8.64 -21.45
C ALA A 84 7.26 8.42 -21.61
N CYS A 85 6.63 7.62 -20.74
CA CYS A 85 5.17 7.42 -20.76
C CYS A 85 4.40 8.72 -20.54
N MET A 86 4.85 9.59 -19.63
CA MET A 86 4.18 10.87 -19.35
C MET A 86 4.31 11.85 -20.52
N GLU A 87 5.49 11.94 -21.13
CA GLU A 87 5.72 12.79 -22.32
C GLU A 87 4.91 12.31 -23.52
N PHE A 88 4.93 10.99 -23.76
CA PHE A 88 4.11 10.37 -24.79
C PHE A 88 2.63 10.67 -24.57
N ALA A 89 2.10 10.39 -23.37
CA ALA A 89 0.70 10.65 -23.06
C ALA A 89 0.30 12.10 -23.35
N LYS A 90 1.08 13.09 -22.86
CA LYS A 90 0.79 14.51 -23.10
C LYS A 90 0.72 14.87 -24.59
N LYS A 91 1.63 14.34 -25.40
CA LYS A 91 1.73 14.63 -26.84
C LYS A 91 0.57 14.01 -27.65
N HIS A 92 0.00 12.92 -27.14
CA HIS A 92 -0.79 11.98 -27.94
C HIS A 92 -2.23 11.78 -27.40
N LEU A 93 -2.74 12.71 -26.57
CA LEU A 93 -4.04 12.57 -25.90
C LEU A 93 -5.27 12.54 -26.84
N LYS A 94 -5.19 13.00 -28.10
CA LYS A 94 -6.34 13.16 -28.99
C LYS A 94 -6.18 12.31 -30.27
N ALA A 95 -7.25 11.59 -30.63
CA ALA A 95 -7.39 10.79 -31.85
C ALA A 95 -6.41 9.60 -32.01
N ILE A 96 -6.31 8.75 -30.98
CA ILE A 96 -5.50 7.51 -31.04
C ILE A 96 -6.38 6.27 -31.01
N LEU A 97 -6.10 5.35 -31.93
CA LEU A 97 -6.49 3.96 -31.83
C LEU A 97 -5.44 3.22 -31.00
N TRP A 98 -5.80 2.84 -29.79
CA TRP A 98 -4.98 2.06 -28.89
C TRP A 98 -5.14 0.59 -29.27
N SER A 99 -4.04 -0.15 -29.40
CA SER A 99 -4.05 -1.60 -29.54
C SER A 99 -3.08 -2.21 -28.55
N ASP A 100 -3.46 -3.31 -27.90
CA ASP A 100 -2.57 -4.03 -27.00
C ASP A 100 -2.94 -5.52 -26.94
N GLU A 101 -2.00 -6.32 -26.47
CA GLU A 101 -2.18 -7.73 -26.17
C GLU A 101 -2.31 -7.92 -24.66
N THR A 102 -3.39 -8.56 -24.22
CA THR A 102 -3.60 -8.89 -22.82
C THR A 102 -3.66 -10.40 -22.60
N LYS A 103 -2.89 -10.85 -21.63
CA LYS A 103 -2.92 -12.22 -21.12
C LYS A 103 -3.85 -12.27 -19.91
N ILE A 104 -4.96 -12.98 -20.03
CA ILE A 104 -5.87 -13.26 -18.92
C ILE A 104 -5.47 -14.61 -18.32
N GLU A 105 -4.95 -14.60 -17.10
CA GLU A 105 -4.59 -15.82 -16.37
C GLU A 105 -5.86 -16.49 -15.80
N LEU A 106 -6.02 -17.80 -16.02
CA LEU A 106 -7.13 -18.59 -15.47
C LEU A 106 -6.99 -18.76 -13.95
N PHE A 107 -5.77 -19.00 -13.49
CA PHE A 107 -5.43 -19.18 -12.08
C PHE A 107 -4.42 -18.15 -11.61
N GLY A 108 -4.89 -16.93 -11.36
CA GLY A 108 -4.07 -15.88 -10.76
C GLY A 108 -3.78 -16.21 -9.28
N ARG A 109 -2.50 -16.28 -8.89
CA ARG A 109 -2.08 -16.47 -7.49
C ARG A 109 -2.53 -15.24 -6.67
N ASN A 110 -3.75 -15.28 -6.14
CA ASN A 110 -4.42 -14.18 -5.45
C ASN A 110 -4.03 -14.07 -3.97
N SER A 111 -2.75 -14.28 -3.65
CA SER A 111 -2.27 -14.00 -2.30
C SER A 111 -2.33 -12.49 -2.05
N LYS A 112 -3.22 -12.09 -1.14
CA LYS A 112 -3.34 -10.71 -0.66
C LYS A 112 -2.09 -10.40 0.16
N ARG A 113 -1.24 -9.49 -0.32
CA ARG A 113 -0.14 -8.93 0.47
C ARG A 113 -0.61 -7.63 1.11
N TYR A 114 -0.42 -7.51 2.41
CA TYR A 114 -0.74 -6.30 3.16
C TYR A 114 0.48 -5.38 3.26
N VAL A 115 0.20 -4.09 3.30
CA VAL A 115 1.17 -3.02 3.55
C VAL A 115 0.59 -2.05 4.57
N TRP A 116 1.42 -1.56 5.47
CA TRP A 116 1.12 -0.45 6.35
C TRP A 116 1.37 0.85 5.62
N ARG A 117 0.32 1.65 5.42
CA ARG A 117 0.45 2.93 4.70
C ARG A 117 -0.51 3.99 5.21
N LYS A 118 -0.18 5.23 4.93
CA LYS A 118 -1.09 6.37 5.12
C LYS A 118 -2.15 6.39 4.01
N PRO A 119 -3.33 7.01 4.24
CA PRO A 119 -4.26 7.36 3.18
C PRO A 119 -3.57 8.12 2.03
N GLY A 120 -4.07 7.99 0.80
CA GLY A 120 -3.49 8.65 -0.39
C GLY A 120 -2.21 8.02 -0.96
N THR A 121 -1.41 7.29 -0.17
CA THR A 121 -0.10 6.77 -0.62
C THR A 121 -0.15 5.39 -1.31
N ALA A 122 -1.31 5.01 -1.87
CA ALA A 122 -1.55 3.67 -2.42
C ALA A 122 -0.63 3.31 -3.61
N HIS A 123 -0.20 4.32 -4.37
CA HIS A 123 0.55 4.17 -5.62
C HIS A 123 2.06 4.37 -5.44
N HIS A 124 2.54 4.63 -4.23
CA HIS A 124 3.98 4.73 -3.96
C HIS A 124 4.62 3.36 -4.16
N LEU A 125 5.78 3.32 -4.82
CA LEU A 125 6.46 2.06 -5.18
C LEU A 125 6.66 1.13 -3.96
N SER A 126 7.02 1.69 -2.81
CA SER A 126 7.18 0.96 -1.54
C SER A 126 5.90 0.25 -1.06
N ASN A 127 4.73 0.80 -1.40
CA ASN A 127 3.40 0.30 -1.02
C ASN A 127 2.76 -0.59 -2.09
N THR A 128 3.47 -0.85 -3.19
CA THR A 128 3.01 -1.72 -4.27
C THR A 128 3.71 -3.07 -4.26
N VAL A 129 3.08 -4.04 -4.92
CA VAL A 129 3.65 -5.35 -5.18
C VAL A 129 3.90 -5.46 -6.68
N PRO A 130 5.12 -5.85 -7.09
CA PRO A 130 5.40 -6.07 -8.50
C PRO A 130 4.49 -7.18 -9.03
N THR A 131 3.99 -6.97 -10.24
CA THR A 131 3.20 -8.00 -10.93
C THR A 131 4.14 -8.77 -11.84
N VAL A 132 4.27 -10.08 -11.60
CA VAL A 132 4.91 -11.03 -12.51
C VAL A 132 3.82 -11.90 -13.13
N LYS A 133 3.79 -12.03 -14.46
CA LYS A 133 2.75 -12.79 -15.20
C LYS A 133 3.23 -14.23 -15.49
N HIS A 134 3.15 -15.17 -14.54
CA HIS A 134 3.61 -16.55 -14.78
C HIS A 134 2.76 -17.63 -14.07
N GLY A 135 2.34 -18.64 -14.83
CA GLY A 135 1.82 -19.94 -14.36
C GLY A 135 0.29 -20.13 -14.45
N GLY A 136 -0.16 -21.36 -14.70
CA GLY A 136 -1.57 -21.77 -14.52
C GLY A 136 -2.51 -21.68 -15.73
N GLY A 137 -1.99 -21.58 -16.96
CA GLY A 137 -2.82 -21.45 -18.16
C GLY A 137 -3.41 -20.04 -18.33
N SER A 138 -3.53 -19.60 -19.57
CA SER A 138 -3.98 -18.24 -19.89
C SER A 138 -4.55 -18.15 -21.29
N ILE A 139 -5.50 -17.24 -21.49
CA ILE A 139 -5.95 -16.83 -22.81
C ILE A 139 -5.25 -15.52 -23.16
N MET A 140 -4.63 -15.44 -24.33
CA MET A 140 -4.12 -14.18 -24.87
C MET A 140 -5.17 -13.59 -25.80
N LEU A 141 -5.48 -12.31 -25.60
CA LEU A 141 -6.40 -11.54 -26.42
C LEU A 141 -5.64 -10.34 -26.98
N TRP A 142 -5.81 -10.08 -28.27
CA TRP A 142 -5.48 -8.80 -28.86
C TRP A 142 -6.74 -7.99 -29.03
N GLY A 143 -6.67 -6.71 -28.72
CA GLY A 143 -7.78 -5.81 -29.01
C GLY A 143 -7.33 -4.38 -29.25
N CYS A 144 -8.24 -3.60 -29.82
CA CYS A 144 -8.05 -2.17 -29.99
C CYS A 144 -9.26 -1.37 -29.51
N PHE A 145 -9.06 -0.10 -29.16
CA PHE A 145 -10.12 0.83 -28.81
C PHE A 145 -9.71 2.28 -29.06
N SER A 146 -10.68 3.18 -29.17
CA SER A 146 -10.46 4.62 -29.31
C SER A 146 -11.42 5.39 -28.40
N ALA A 147 -11.34 6.72 -28.40
CA ALA A 147 -12.32 7.56 -27.71
C ALA A 147 -13.77 7.34 -28.20
N ALA A 148 -13.96 6.82 -29.41
CA ALA A 148 -15.27 6.52 -29.98
C ALA A 148 -15.83 5.15 -29.55
N GLY A 149 -15.03 4.28 -28.93
CA GLY A 149 -15.47 2.97 -28.46
C GLY A 149 -14.46 1.84 -28.67
N THR A 150 -14.88 0.62 -28.34
CA THR A 150 -14.08 -0.61 -28.48
C THR A 150 -14.07 -1.10 -29.92
N GLY A 151 -12.88 -1.43 -30.43
CA GLY A 151 -12.68 -2.12 -31.69
C GLY A 151 -12.75 -3.65 -31.55
N ARG A 152 -12.10 -4.36 -32.46
CA ARG A 152 -12.12 -5.84 -32.49
C ARG A 152 -11.33 -6.42 -31.32
N LEU A 153 -11.83 -7.50 -30.71
CA LEU A 153 -11.13 -8.31 -29.73
C LEU A 153 -10.98 -9.73 -30.28
N VAL A 154 -9.76 -10.25 -30.35
CA VAL A 154 -9.42 -11.52 -31.00
C VAL A 154 -8.57 -12.35 -30.05
N ALA A 155 -8.91 -13.63 -29.87
CA ALA A 155 -8.06 -14.57 -29.16
C ALA A 155 -6.85 -14.95 -30.04
N ILE A 156 -5.65 -14.78 -29.51
CA ILE A 156 -4.40 -15.20 -30.15
C ILE A 156 -3.97 -16.52 -29.51
N LYS A 157 -3.60 -17.49 -30.34
CA LYS A 157 -3.02 -18.76 -29.91
C LYS A 157 -1.56 -18.59 -29.52
#